data_AF-A0A3Q9VWD7-F1
#
_entry.id   AF-A0A3Q9VWD7-F1
#
_cell.length_a   1.000
_cell.length_b   1.000
_cell.length_c   1.000
_cell.angle_alpha   90.00
_cell.angle_beta   90.00
_cell.angle_gamma   90.00
#
_symmetry.space_group_name_H-M   'P 1'
#
loop_
_entity.id
_entity.type
_entity.pdbx_description
1 polymer ?
#
loop_
_entity_poly.entity_id
_entity_poly.type
_entity_poly.pdbx_seq_one_letter_code
_entity_poly.pdbx_strand_id
1 'polypeptide(L)'
;DTIVSITHAVLPFGVVGVDLYFSDLIEDIISYQQQQLQFTMNSNNYLYAFLVEADGNTLAHPALSRPSTQNQTPFPVDIQYLENSTEFSNIRLKMLRMENGQESTTIYLNKERWQEKYLRTYQWHNVLGIYIMCLVNNEKQQQDTNSSRPMVELKQTVGAMGAALPMVLNPFSPKNNVPLYHNPEGDYEEYYTTIDLMYHRLDLLRSRDGKNLCRYFRQIATLDVPTLFLSSLAFDSPFTFLHNNRMSSPQSQLHTLESIMAYLKDTTGLLANPGLRPQIRQEVNALYNAMQHLKKRHQDARGSLKNYIIRRYIASVNGVLQVFPGTMLNNNYDPSQRIWYRKALQHPGKIITTEPYLDAGGSGYIITVAHTIFEGKSNALHSIERDQPVAIVAMDLPYAYFYKMILDSTPLCQMYNIKCLLFENEGYLIAHPSMLEPKSSLRNQRRPHEHLTHKESYLANDILNHKNLVRKLACANYQNRTLQRYYVFNTSLNEILTNVVHGERTKYAIALLKGSNIFAAVLNSTCDGGAFCPCSTIDRQCLNCKRMDQSDCECPCECPMPLIQTLVEERENTNKVNQLYLNITQQF
;
A
#
# COMPACT_ATOMS: atom_id res chain seq x y z
N ASP A 1 -17.22 -12.49 0.14
CA ASP A 1 -16.94 -11.90 1.46
C ASP A 1 -16.83 -12.99 2.49
N THR A 2 -15.84 -12.85 3.38
CA THR A 2 -15.63 -13.77 4.51
C THR A 2 -16.67 -13.49 5.60
N ILE A 3 -17.18 -14.56 6.22
CA ILE A 3 -18.18 -14.48 7.30
C ILE A 3 -17.51 -14.93 8.60
N VAL A 4 -17.85 -14.27 9.70
CA VAL A 4 -17.51 -14.68 11.07
C VAL A 4 -18.80 -14.93 11.83
N SER A 5 -18.89 -16.06 12.52
CA SER A 5 -20.07 -16.44 13.29
C SER A 5 -19.85 -16.13 14.77
N ILE A 6 -20.70 -15.29 15.35
CA ILE A 6 -20.78 -15.14 16.81
C ILE A 6 -21.72 -16.21 17.32
N THR A 7 -21.25 -17.07 18.23
CA THR A 7 -22.05 -18.17 18.79
C THR A 7 -22.17 -18.02 20.31
N HIS A 8 -23.32 -18.42 20.84
CA HIS A 8 -23.59 -18.41 22.27
C HIS A 8 -24.30 -19.71 22.67
N ALA A 9 -23.79 -20.37 23.71
CA ALA A 9 -24.40 -21.57 24.27
C ALA A 9 -25.57 -21.17 25.18
N VAL A 10 -26.78 -21.60 24.83
CA VAL A 10 -28.00 -21.38 25.59
C VAL A 10 -28.37 -22.70 26.27
N LEU A 11 -27.82 -22.95 27.46
CA LEU A 11 -28.10 -24.18 28.20
C LEU A 11 -29.53 -24.19 28.77
N PRO A 12 -30.26 -25.34 28.74
CA PRO A 12 -29.92 -26.63 28.11
C PRO A 12 -30.36 -26.75 26.63
N PHE A 13 -30.81 -25.66 26.02
CA PHE A 13 -31.56 -25.66 24.76
C PHE A 13 -30.71 -25.80 23.48
N GLY A 14 -29.45 -25.37 23.49
CA GLY A 14 -28.54 -25.53 22.34
C GLY A 14 -27.57 -24.37 22.15
N VAL A 15 -27.26 -24.06 20.88
CA VAL A 15 -26.35 -22.96 20.49
C VAL A 15 -27.08 -22.06 19.52
N VAL A 16 -27.04 -20.74 19.77
CA VAL A 16 -27.51 -19.72 18.83
C VAL A 16 -26.29 -19.11 18.16
N GLY A 17 -26.36 -18.93 16.84
CA GLY A 17 -25.30 -18.32 16.04
C GLY A 17 -25.83 -17.18 15.17
N VAL A 18 -25.05 -16.13 15.02
CA VAL A 18 -25.30 -15.04 14.08
C VAL A 18 -24.07 -14.86 13.22
N ASP A 19 -24.28 -14.89 11.91
CA ASP A 19 -23.26 -14.67 10.90
C ASP A 19 -23.10 -13.18 10.60
N LEU A 20 -21.87 -12.69 10.69
CA LEU A 20 -21.49 -11.31 10.38
C LEU A 20 -20.53 -11.30 9.19
N TYR A 21 -20.63 -10.28 8.35
CA TYR A 21 -19.58 -10.03 7.37
C TYR A 21 -18.30 -9.59 8.09
N PHE A 22 -17.19 -10.27 7.82
CA PHE A 22 -15.93 -9.95 8.47
C PHE A 22 -15.45 -8.53 8.17
N SER A 23 -15.66 -8.06 6.94
CA SER A 23 -15.36 -6.68 6.53
C SER A 23 -16.08 -5.67 7.40
N ASP A 24 -17.32 -5.96 7.77
CA ASP A 24 -18.19 -5.03 8.50
C ASP A 24 -17.72 -4.88 9.95
N LEU A 25 -17.24 -5.97 10.54
CA LEU A 25 -16.69 -5.99 11.90
C LEU A 25 -15.42 -5.14 12.05
N ILE A 26 -14.59 -5.05 11.00
CA ILE A 26 -13.25 -4.48 11.09
C ILE A 26 -13.05 -3.17 10.32
N GLU A 27 -14.00 -2.75 9.47
CA GLU A 27 -13.80 -1.64 8.54
C GLU A 27 -13.44 -0.33 9.26
N ASP A 28 -14.11 -0.02 10.37
CA ASP A 28 -13.85 1.23 11.11
C ASP A 28 -12.45 1.23 11.74
N ILE A 29 -11.94 0.07 12.15
CA ILE A 29 -10.59 -0.10 12.71
C ILE A 29 -9.52 0.07 11.62
N ILE A 30 -9.73 -0.58 10.48
CA ILE A 30 -8.79 -0.48 9.34
C ILE A 30 -8.81 0.94 8.76
N SER A 31 -9.98 1.56 8.67
CA SER A 31 -10.13 2.93 8.17
C SER A 31 -9.49 3.94 9.11
N TYR A 32 -9.65 3.77 10.43
CA TYR A 32 -8.97 4.58 11.43
C TYR A 32 -7.45 4.54 11.22
N GLN A 33 -6.88 3.36 11.04
CA GLN A 33 -5.44 3.23 10.80
C GLN A 33 -4.99 3.97 9.53
N GLN A 34 -5.72 3.82 8.42
CA GLN A 34 -5.37 4.49 7.17
C GLN A 34 -5.42 6.01 7.29
N GLN A 35 -6.37 6.53 8.08
CA GLN A 35 -6.44 7.96 8.39
C GLN A 35 -5.28 8.41 9.29
N GLN A 36 -4.92 7.63 10.32
CA GLN A 36 -3.84 8.02 11.23
C GLN A 36 -2.45 7.99 10.58
N LEU A 37 -2.17 7.01 9.71
CA LEU A 37 -0.91 6.96 8.93
C LEU A 37 -0.59 8.28 8.21
N GLN A 38 -1.62 9.09 7.92
CA GLN A 38 -1.51 10.39 7.25
C GLN A 38 -1.18 11.54 8.22
N PHE A 39 -1.61 11.46 9.47
CA PHE A 39 -1.34 12.46 10.52
C PHE A 39 -0.01 12.23 11.27
N THR A 40 0.50 11.00 11.23
CA THR A 40 1.58 10.54 12.11
C THR A 40 2.99 10.63 11.52
N MET A 41 3.12 10.97 10.24
CA MET A 41 4.44 11.07 9.59
C MET A 41 5.18 12.37 9.93
N ASN A 42 4.47 13.40 10.41
CA ASN A 42 5.03 14.70 10.83
C ASN A 42 4.78 15.05 12.30
N SER A 43 3.91 14.32 12.99
CA SER A 43 3.73 14.47 14.43
C SER A 43 4.68 13.52 15.16
N ASN A 44 5.09 13.90 16.37
CA ASN A 44 5.86 13.00 17.24
C ASN A 44 5.05 11.75 17.65
N ASN A 45 3.79 11.65 17.24
CA ASN A 45 2.83 10.66 17.70
C ASN A 45 2.40 9.76 16.54
N TYR A 46 2.48 8.45 16.72
CA TYR A 46 1.96 7.46 15.76
C TYR A 46 0.85 6.64 16.40
N LEU A 47 -0.36 6.75 15.83
CA LEU A 47 -1.56 6.08 16.32
C LEU A 47 -2.02 4.98 15.38
N TYR A 48 -2.42 3.85 15.95
CA TYR A 48 -3.11 2.79 15.24
C TYR A 48 -4.01 2.03 16.21
N ALA A 49 -4.85 1.16 15.66
CA ALA A 49 -5.75 0.33 16.43
C ALA A 49 -5.66 -1.12 15.95
N PHE A 50 -5.96 -2.06 16.85
CA PHE A 50 -6.13 -3.46 16.50
C PHE A 50 -7.29 -4.09 17.27
N LEU A 51 -7.80 -5.20 16.71
CA LEU A 51 -8.89 -6.00 17.27
C LEU A 51 -8.40 -7.42 17.48
N VAL A 52 -8.58 -7.95 18.69
CA VAL A 52 -8.23 -9.33 19.03
C VAL A 52 -9.40 -10.05 19.69
N GLU A 53 -9.42 -11.37 19.57
CA GLU A 53 -10.32 -12.26 20.29
C GLU A 53 -9.83 -12.48 21.73
N ALA A 54 -10.69 -13.04 22.58
CA ALA A 54 -10.38 -13.30 24.00
C ALA A 54 -9.21 -14.29 24.22
N ASP A 55 -8.84 -15.07 23.21
CA ASP A 55 -7.68 -15.98 23.25
C ASP A 55 -6.37 -15.34 22.76
N GLY A 56 -6.44 -14.11 22.22
CA GLY A 56 -5.30 -13.34 21.69
C GLY A 56 -5.12 -13.42 20.18
N ASN A 57 -5.98 -14.14 19.46
CA ASN A 57 -5.95 -14.13 17.99
C ASN A 57 -6.37 -12.76 17.44
N THR A 58 -5.67 -12.30 16.41
CA THR A 58 -5.85 -10.97 15.82
C THR A 58 -6.81 -11.01 14.65
N LEU A 59 -7.85 -10.19 14.72
CA LEU A 59 -8.82 -9.99 13.63
C LEU A 59 -8.44 -8.81 12.73
N ALA A 60 -7.97 -7.71 13.31
CA ALA A 60 -7.57 -6.52 12.57
C ALA A 60 -6.31 -5.94 13.16
N HIS A 61 -5.32 -5.62 12.34
CA HIS A 61 -4.07 -4.99 12.75
C HIS A 61 -3.35 -4.39 11.52
N PRO A 62 -2.54 -3.33 11.67
CA PRO A 62 -1.83 -2.70 10.56
C PRO A 62 -1.01 -3.59 9.65
N ALA A 63 -0.36 -4.59 10.24
CA ALA A 63 0.45 -5.57 9.52
C ALA A 63 -0.37 -6.66 8.80
N LEU A 64 -1.70 -6.67 8.93
CA LEU A 64 -2.58 -7.63 8.27
C LEU A 64 -3.24 -6.99 7.03
N SER A 65 -3.24 -7.71 5.91
CA SER A 65 -3.92 -7.25 4.70
C SER A 65 -5.44 -7.21 4.87
N ARG A 66 -6.12 -6.27 4.18
CA ARG A 66 -7.59 -6.19 4.14
C ARG A 66 -8.19 -7.51 3.62
N PRO A 67 -9.26 -8.05 4.25
CA PRO A 67 -9.82 -9.36 3.88
C PRO A 67 -10.37 -9.43 2.46
N SER A 68 -10.84 -8.31 1.90
CA SER A 68 -11.36 -8.24 0.52
C SER A 68 -10.30 -8.53 -0.55
N THR A 69 -9.02 -8.59 -0.17
CA THR A 69 -7.90 -8.95 -1.05
C THR A 69 -7.55 -10.44 -0.99
N GLN A 70 -8.22 -11.23 -0.14
CA GLN A 70 -7.86 -12.62 0.16
C GLN A 70 -8.78 -13.62 -0.57
N ASN A 71 -8.16 -14.66 -1.13
CA ASN A 71 -8.86 -15.78 -1.78
C ASN A 71 -9.02 -17.00 -0.86
N GLN A 72 -8.45 -16.96 0.35
CA GLN A 72 -8.41 -18.05 1.31
C GLN A 72 -8.68 -17.53 2.73
N THR A 73 -9.17 -18.40 3.61
CA THR A 73 -9.35 -18.08 5.03
C THR A 73 -7.98 -17.84 5.67
N PRO A 74 -7.74 -16.66 6.30
CA PRO A 74 -6.48 -16.37 6.94
C PRO A 74 -6.26 -17.30 8.14
N PHE A 75 -5.01 -17.68 8.39
CA PHE A 75 -4.66 -18.39 9.62
C PHE A 75 -4.82 -17.45 10.82
N PRO A 76 -5.34 -17.93 11.96
CA PRO A 76 -5.35 -17.17 13.21
C PRO A 76 -3.92 -16.77 13.59
N VAL A 77 -3.69 -15.47 13.82
CA VAL A 77 -2.38 -14.93 14.18
C VAL A 77 -2.48 -14.31 15.57
N ASP A 78 -1.71 -14.83 16.52
CA ASP A 78 -1.63 -14.22 17.84
C ASP A 78 -1.00 -12.82 17.76
N ILE A 79 -1.58 -11.85 18.48
CA ILE A 79 -1.11 -10.47 18.52
C ILE A 79 0.35 -10.34 18.95
N GLN A 80 0.88 -11.31 19.70
CA GLN A 80 2.28 -11.35 20.12
C GLN A 80 3.28 -11.32 18.95
N TYR A 81 2.91 -11.82 17.77
CA TYR A 81 3.79 -11.85 16.60
C TYR A 81 3.76 -10.57 15.77
N LEU A 82 2.73 -9.75 15.97
CA LEU A 82 2.51 -8.52 15.22
C LEU A 82 3.09 -7.31 15.94
N GLU A 83 3.13 -7.36 17.28
CA GLU A 83 3.65 -6.29 18.11
C GLU A 83 5.15 -6.44 18.41
N ASN A 84 5.89 -5.34 18.21
CA ASN A 84 7.36 -5.32 18.27
C ASN A 84 7.93 -4.67 19.53
N SER A 85 7.20 -4.70 20.65
CA SER A 85 7.67 -4.12 21.92
C SER A 85 8.37 -5.13 22.84
N THR A 86 9.40 -4.68 23.57
CA THR A 86 10.26 -5.54 24.40
C THR A 86 9.51 -6.30 25.47
N GLU A 87 8.46 -5.70 26.04
CA GLU A 87 7.69 -6.26 27.15
C GLU A 87 6.26 -6.66 26.75
N PHE A 88 6.00 -6.82 25.45
CA PHE A 88 4.64 -7.05 24.96
C PHE A 88 3.97 -8.28 25.57
N SER A 89 4.72 -9.33 25.88
CA SER A 89 4.18 -10.55 26.50
C SER A 89 3.44 -10.28 27.81
N ASN A 90 3.94 -9.34 28.62
CA ASN A 90 3.29 -8.95 29.87
C ASN A 90 2.04 -8.12 29.62
N ILE A 91 2.09 -7.23 28.62
CA ILE A 91 0.95 -6.39 28.20
C ILE A 91 -0.17 -7.27 27.65
N ARG A 92 0.16 -8.26 26.79
CA ARG A 92 -0.78 -9.27 26.29
C ARG A 92 -1.46 -10.02 27.44
N LEU A 93 -0.70 -10.48 28.44
CA LEU A 93 -1.29 -11.17 29.60
C LEU A 93 -2.27 -10.29 30.39
N LYS A 94 -1.96 -9.01 30.59
CA LYS A 94 -2.87 -8.05 31.23
C LYS A 94 -4.10 -7.79 30.36
N MET A 95 -3.90 -7.59 29.06
CA MET A 95 -4.95 -7.34 28.07
C MET A 95 -5.98 -8.46 28.00
N LEU A 96 -5.55 -9.72 28.03
CA LEU A 96 -6.46 -10.87 27.98
C LEU A 96 -7.17 -11.16 29.31
N ARG A 97 -6.71 -10.60 30.43
CA ARG A 97 -7.29 -10.86 31.77
C ARG A 97 -8.13 -9.71 32.31
N MET A 98 -7.77 -8.47 31.99
CA MET A 98 -8.42 -7.27 32.48
C MET A 98 -9.40 -6.76 31.43
N GLU A 99 -10.64 -6.47 31.84
CA GLU A 99 -11.66 -5.92 30.94
C GLU A 99 -11.18 -4.61 30.29
N ASN A 100 -10.58 -3.72 31.07
CA ASN A 100 -10.09 -2.43 30.62
C ASN A 100 -8.73 -2.14 31.21
N GLY A 101 -7.85 -1.49 30.46
CA GLY A 101 -6.57 -1.11 30.99
C GLY A 101 -5.75 -0.23 30.06
N GLN A 102 -4.67 0.31 30.62
CA GLN A 102 -3.68 1.10 29.92
C GLN A 102 -2.30 0.73 30.44
N GLU A 103 -1.36 0.47 29.53
CA GLU A 103 0.03 0.17 29.86
C GLU A 103 0.96 0.82 28.85
N SER A 104 2.12 1.28 29.30
CA SER A 104 3.12 1.89 28.44
C SER A 104 4.44 1.14 28.51
N THR A 105 5.13 1.04 27.38
CA THR A 105 6.46 0.45 27.24
C THR A 105 7.33 1.33 26.35
N THR A 106 8.63 1.16 26.45
CA THR A 106 9.56 1.76 25.49
C THR A 106 9.75 0.85 24.28
N ILE A 107 9.86 1.44 23.10
CA ILE A 107 10.29 0.75 21.88
C ILE A 107 11.43 1.52 21.21
N TYR A 108 12.20 0.82 20.39
CA TYR A 108 13.28 1.39 19.59
C TYR A 108 13.01 1.07 18.13
N LEU A 109 12.86 2.11 17.30
CA LEU A 109 12.66 1.97 15.87
C LEU A 109 13.97 2.31 15.15
N ASN A 110 14.48 1.37 14.36
CA ASN A 110 15.65 1.59 13.51
C ASN A 110 15.23 2.38 12.27
N LYS A 111 15.66 3.64 12.16
CA LYS A 111 15.77 4.31 10.85
C LYS A 111 17.17 4.07 10.32
N GLU A 112 17.37 4.11 8.99
CA GLU A 112 18.57 3.64 8.26
C GLU A 112 19.94 4.00 8.84
N ARG A 113 20.04 5.00 9.73
CA ARG A 113 21.28 5.43 10.39
C ARG A 113 21.21 5.61 11.92
N TRP A 114 20.04 5.53 12.56
CA TRP A 114 19.85 5.90 13.98
C TRP A 114 18.69 5.12 14.62
N GLN A 115 18.80 4.86 15.92
CA GLN A 115 17.71 4.33 16.73
C GLN A 115 16.90 5.45 17.36
N GLU A 116 15.62 5.53 17.03
CA GLU A 116 14.68 6.45 17.66
C GLU A 116 13.95 5.75 18.80
N LYS A 117 13.94 6.38 19.98
CA LYS A 117 13.24 5.89 21.17
C LYS A 117 11.82 6.45 21.21
N TYR A 118 10.84 5.58 21.39
CA TYR A 118 9.43 5.96 21.54
C TYR A 118 8.85 5.40 22.83
N LEU A 119 7.93 6.15 23.42
CA LEU A 119 7.00 5.66 24.45
C LEU A 119 5.75 5.13 23.73
N ARG A 120 5.53 3.82 23.76
CA ARG A 120 4.32 3.19 23.24
C ARG A 120 3.34 2.96 24.37
N THR A 121 2.14 3.49 24.24
CA THR A 121 1.02 3.31 25.17
C THR A 121 -0.07 2.50 24.51
N TYR A 122 -0.44 1.39 25.15
CA TYR A 122 -1.57 0.54 24.79
C TYR A 122 -2.74 0.88 25.69
N GLN A 123 -3.91 1.13 25.10
CA GLN A 123 -5.17 1.31 25.83
C GLN A 123 -6.18 0.34 25.25
N TRP A 124 -6.66 -0.60 26.06
CA TRP A 124 -7.58 -1.63 25.60
C TRP A 124 -8.92 -1.61 26.34
N HIS A 125 -9.94 -2.04 25.61
CA HIS A 125 -11.31 -2.16 26.09
C HIS A 125 -11.90 -3.49 25.62
N ASN A 126 -12.47 -4.25 26.54
CA ASN A 126 -13.18 -5.49 26.26
C ASN A 126 -14.60 -5.18 25.77
N VAL A 127 -14.94 -5.70 24.60
CA VAL A 127 -16.22 -5.55 23.94
C VAL A 127 -17.04 -6.82 24.17
N LEU A 128 -17.96 -6.75 25.15
CA LEU A 128 -18.96 -7.79 25.47
C LEU A 128 -18.40 -9.17 25.85
N GLY A 129 -17.13 -9.25 26.25
CA GLY A 129 -16.43 -10.52 26.52
C GLY A 129 -16.02 -11.29 25.27
N ILE A 130 -16.29 -10.74 24.07
CA ILE A 130 -16.06 -11.43 22.79
C ILE A 130 -14.74 -10.96 22.17
N TYR A 131 -14.56 -9.65 22.08
CA TYR A 131 -13.40 -9.03 21.45
C TYR A 131 -12.72 -8.05 22.39
N ILE A 132 -11.48 -7.72 22.11
CA ILE A 132 -10.72 -6.67 22.79
C ILE A 132 -10.23 -5.71 21.71
N MET A 133 -10.65 -4.46 21.82
CA MET A 133 -10.16 -3.38 20.97
C MET A 133 -9.03 -2.67 21.70
N CYS A 134 -7.88 -2.51 21.03
CA CYS A 134 -6.75 -1.77 21.57
C CYS A 134 -6.38 -0.61 20.67
N LEU A 135 -6.24 0.58 21.28
CA LEU A 135 -5.61 1.75 20.68
C LEU A 135 -4.15 1.79 21.10
N VAL A 136 -3.28 2.08 20.16
CA VAL A 136 -1.84 2.19 20.40
C VAL A 136 -1.37 3.57 19.98
N ASN A 137 -0.69 4.26 20.89
CA ASN A 137 -0.08 5.58 20.65
C ASN A 137 1.43 5.48 20.90
N ASN A 138 2.23 5.86 19.90
CA ASN A 138 3.68 5.93 19.98
C ASN A 138 4.13 7.38 20.03
N GLU A 139 4.68 7.84 21.14
CA GLU A 139 5.20 9.21 21.27
C GLU A 139 6.72 9.23 21.25
N LYS A 140 7.32 10.03 20.36
CA LYS A 140 8.76 10.15 20.21
C LYS A 140 9.36 10.83 21.45
N GLN A 141 10.34 10.19 22.09
CA GLN A 141 11.08 10.80 23.19
C GLN A 141 12.27 11.60 22.64
N GLN A 142 12.38 12.88 23.00
CA GLN A 142 13.56 13.70 22.68
C GLN A 142 14.74 13.26 23.56
N GLN A 143 15.94 13.15 22.98
CA GLN A 143 17.16 12.95 23.77
C GLN A 143 17.54 14.26 24.44
N ASP A 144 17.33 14.36 25.75
CA ASP A 144 17.87 15.46 26.56
C ASP A 144 19.41 15.37 26.62
N THR A 145 20.09 16.00 25.67
CA THR A 145 21.47 16.43 25.87
C THR A 145 21.45 17.74 26.66
N ASN A 146 21.36 17.65 27.99
CA ASN A 146 22.01 18.51 29.00
C ASN A 146 21.30 18.45 30.36
N SER A 147 21.86 17.69 31.29
CA SER A 147 22.41 18.19 32.57
C SER A 147 22.40 17.10 33.65
N SER A 148 23.60 16.85 34.15
CA SER A 148 23.84 16.21 35.43
C SER A 148 23.18 17.00 36.56
N ARG A 149 22.25 16.40 37.31
CA ARG A 149 22.01 16.69 38.73
C ARG A 149 21.35 15.48 39.42
N PRO A 150 21.70 15.20 40.70
CA PRO A 150 21.46 13.90 41.31
C PRO A 150 20.01 13.73 41.79
N MET A 151 19.63 12.45 41.92
CA MET A 151 18.43 11.94 42.56
C MET A 151 17.97 12.76 43.77
N VAL A 152 16.71 13.16 43.76
CA VAL A 152 15.93 13.34 44.99
C VAL A 152 14.69 12.45 44.86
N GLU A 153 14.60 11.45 45.73
CA GLU A 153 13.39 10.68 45.99
C GLU A 153 12.24 11.63 46.33
N LEU A 154 11.16 11.59 45.55
CA LEU A 154 9.86 12.05 46.04
C LEU A 154 8.87 10.89 46.00
N LYS A 155 8.50 10.49 47.21
CA LYS A 155 7.56 9.43 47.57
C LYS A 155 6.25 9.52 46.78
N GLN A 156 5.76 8.34 46.39
CA GLN A 156 4.38 8.09 45.99
C GLN A 156 3.40 8.70 47.01
N THR A 157 2.57 9.61 46.55
CA THR A 157 1.30 9.96 47.21
C THR A 157 0.16 9.39 46.39
N VAL A 158 -0.54 8.45 47.01
CA VAL A 158 -1.80 7.88 46.54
C VAL A 158 -2.86 9.00 46.60
N GLY A 159 -3.31 9.45 45.43
CA GLY A 159 -4.49 10.31 45.28
C GLY A 159 -5.62 9.52 44.65
N ALA A 160 -6.63 9.20 45.43
CA ALA A 160 -7.83 8.51 44.99
C ALA A 160 -8.76 9.44 44.19
N MET A 161 -9.24 8.90 43.07
CA MET A 161 -10.49 9.19 42.33
C MET A 161 -10.71 10.57 41.68
N GLY A 162 -10.76 10.53 40.34
CA GLY A 162 -11.69 11.29 39.51
C GLY A 162 -12.25 10.35 38.43
N ALA A 163 -13.57 10.16 38.46
CA ALA A 163 -14.48 9.37 37.61
C ALA A 163 -13.98 8.79 36.26
N ALA A 164 -14.47 7.57 35.98
CA ALA A 164 -14.50 6.96 34.66
C ALA A 164 -14.88 7.97 33.57
N LEU A 165 -14.04 8.11 32.54
CA LEU A 165 -14.40 8.81 31.32
C LEU A 165 -15.54 8.03 30.65
N PRO A 166 -16.72 8.63 30.45
CA PRO A 166 -17.78 7.99 29.69
C PRO A 166 -17.29 7.84 28.24
N MET A 167 -17.35 6.62 27.69
CA MET A 167 -17.33 6.41 26.24
C MET A 167 -18.66 6.90 25.64
N VAL A 168 -18.86 8.20 25.66
CA VAL A 168 -19.84 8.87 24.82
C VAL A 168 -19.02 9.65 23.80
N LEU A 169 -19.21 9.34 22.51
CA LEU A 169 -18.74 10.17 21.40
C LEU A 169 -19.23 11.60 21.65
N ASN A 170 -18.36 12.45 22.20
CA ASN A 170 -18.66 13.86 22.29
C ASN A 170 -18.59 14.48 20.88
N PRO A 171 -19.53 15.36 20.52
CA PRO A 171 -19.49 16.08 19.27
C PRO A 171 -18.23 16.95 19.23
N PHE A 172 -17.53 16.92 18.10
CA PHE A 172 -16.38 17.77 17.82
C PHE A 172 -16.68 19.24 18.15
N SER A 173 -15.76 19.88 18.88
CA SER A 173 -15.82 21.31 19.18
C SER A 173 -15.64 22.13 17.88
N PRO A 174 -16.53 23.10 17.56
CA PRO A 174 -16.46 23.89 16.33
C PRO A 174 -15.48 25.07 16.47
N LYS A 175 -14.38 24.91 17.20
CA LYS A 175 -13.35 25.94 17.39
C LYS A 175 -12.01 25.51 16.81
N ASN A 176 -12.01 25.16 15.53
CA ASN A 176 -10.83 25.39 14.71
C ASN A 176 -10.98 26.78 14.09
N ASN A 177 -10.09 27.69 14.46
CA ASN A 177 -9.89 28.95 13.76
C ASN A 177 -9.49 28.61 12.32
N VAL A 178 -10.49 28.57 11.44
CA VAL A 178 -10.29 28.59 9.99
C VAL A 178 -9.56 29.90 9.69
N PRO A 179 -8.37 29.87 9.06
CA PRO A 179 -7.80 31.08 8.50
C PRO A 179 -8.80 31.59 7.45
N LEU A 180 -9.41 32.75 7.69
CA LEU A 180 -10.09 33.49 6.63
C LEU A 180 -9.04 33.85 5.59
N TYR A 181 -9.04 33.13 4.46
CA TYR A 181 -8.32 33.57 3.28
C TYR A 181 -9.01 34.83 2.74
N HIS A 182 -8.33 35.95 2.90
CA HIS A 182 -8.64 37.16 2.13
C HIS A 182 -8.13 36.92 0.71
N ASN A 183 -9.04 36.84 -0.27
CA ASN A 183 -8.69 36.89 -1.67
C ASN A 183 -8.06 38.27 -1.96
N PRO A 184 -6.82 38.37 -2.45
CA PRO A 184 -6.36 39.59 -3.09
C PRO A 184 -7.12 39.73 -4.41
N GLU A 185 -7.87 40.80 -4.57
CA GLU A 185 -8.44 41.22 -5.85
C GLU A 185 -7.31 41.39 -6.86
N GLY A 186 -7.28 40.50 -7.85
CA GLY A 186 -6.41 40.55 -9.02
C GLY A 186 -7.03 39.71 -10.12
N ASP A 187 -7.36 40.35 -11.24
CA ASP A 187 -8.04 39.85 -12.45
C ASP A 187 -7.73 38.38 -12.84
N TYR A 188 -8.53 37.45 -12.30
CA TYR A 188 -8.72 36.10 -12.83
C TYR A 188 -10.21 35.85 -13.00
N GLU A 189 -10.84 36.58 -13.92
CA GLU A 189 -12.13 36.14 -14.45
C GLU A 189 -11.94 34.86 -15.28
N GLU A 190 -12.89 33.93 -15.13
CA GLU A 190 -13.12 32.73 -15.97
C GLU A 190 -12.57 31.38 -15.45
N TYR A 191 -13.15 30.80 -14.37
CA TYR A 191 -13.17 29.34 -14.13
C TYR A 191 -14.29 28.84 -13.19
N TYR A 192 -15.51 29.40 -13.24
CA TYR A 192 -16.68 28.71 -12.66
C TYR A 192 -17.26 27.71 -13.66
N THR A 193 -16.44 26.76 -14.14
CA THR A 193 -16.94 25.65 -14.94
C THR A 193 -17.55 24.60 -14.03
N THR A 194 -18.82 24.27 -14.24
CA THR A 194 -19.48 23.14 -13.59
C THR A 194 -18.65 21.86 -13.77
N ILE A 195 -18.47 21.09 -12.71
CA ILE A 195 -17.64 19.89 -12.71
C ILE A 195 -18.27 18.84 -13.64
N ASP A 196 -17.59 18.52 -14.74
CA ASP A 196 -17.99 17.50 -15.70
C ASP A 196 -17.35 16.15 -15.35
N LEU A 197 -17.79 15.58 -14.22
CA LEU A 197 -17.44 14.23 -13.75
C LEU A 197 -18.67 13.31 -13.78
N MET A 198 -18.42 12.02 -14.02
CA MET A 198 -19.37 10.93 -13.84
C MET A 198 -18.92 10.02 -12.70
N TYR A 199 -19.85 9.44 -11.94
CA TYR A 199 -19.48 8.41 -10.98
C TYR A 199 -19.04 7.12 -11.70
N HIS A 200 -18.12 6.35 -11.14
CA HIS A 200 -17.53 5.18 -11.81
C HIS A 200 -18.54 4.05 -12.15
N ARG A 201 -19.73 4.04 -11.55
CA ARG A 201 -20.80 3.04 -11.80
C ARG A 201 -21.53 3.30 -13.11
N LEU A 202 -20.78 3.28 -14.20
CA LEU A 202 -21.28 3.50 -15.56
C LEU A 202 -22.33 2.45 -15.98
N ASP A 203 -22.38 1.30 -15.31
CA ASP A 203 -23.38 0.25 -15.46
C ASP A 203 -24.78 0.65 -14.97
N LEU A 204 -24.85 1.53 -13.98
CA LEU A 204 -26.11 1.99 -13.41
C LEU A 204 -26.67 3.21 -14.15
N LEU A 205 -25.79 4.01 -14.75
CA LEU A 205 -26.16 5.24 -15.43
C LEU A 205 -26.94 4.93 -16.72
N ARG A 206 -28.11 5.53 -16.85
CA ARG A 206 -28.90 5.44 -18.09
C ARG A 206 -28.25 6.33 -19.15
N SER A 207 -28.42 5.98 -20.43
CA SER A 207 -28.02 6.81 -21.59
C SER A 207 -28.73 8.19 -21.69
N ARG A 208 -29.34 8.67 -20.59
CA ARG A 208 -30.05 9.95 -20.50
C ARG A 208 -29.12 11.16 -20.39
N ASP A 209 -27.86 10.97 -19.98
CA ASP A 209 -26.91 12.08 -19.73
C ASP A 209 -26.15 12.58 -20.97
N GLY A 210 -26.49 12.10 -22.17
CA GLY A 210 -25.90 12.57 -23.43
C GLY A 210 -24.41 12.25 -23.62
N LYS A 211 -23.78 11.52 -22.69
CA LYS A 211 -22.39 11.05 -22.79
C LYS A 211 -22.34 9.71 -23.49
N ASN A 212 -21.38 9.54 -24.39
CA ASN A 212 -21.21 8.31 -25.14
C ASN A 212 -20.52 7.26 -24.27
N LEU A 213 -21.24 6.18 -23.96
CA LEU A 213 -20.67 4.99 -23.38
C LEU A 213 -20.10 4.10 -24.49
N CYS A 214 -18.92 3.56 -24.25
CA CYS A 214 -18.23 2.64 -25.16
C CYS A 214 -17.66 1.45 -24.40
N ARG A 215 -17.12 0.49 -25.15
CA ARG A 215 -16.37 -0.64 -24.59
C ARG A 215 -14.89 -0.42 -24.80
N TYR A 216 -14.16 -0.14 -23.72
CA TYR A 216 -12.70 0.03 -23.74
C TYR A 216 -12.04 -1.10 -22.95
N PHE A 217 -11.15 -1.87 -23.59
CA PHE A 217 -10.50 -3.05 -23.00
C PHE A 217 -11.45 -3.98 -22.23
N ARG A 218 -12.61 -4.27 -22.83
CA ARG A 218 -13.68 -5.13 -22.30
C ARG A 218 -14.50 -4.57 -21.12
N GLN A 219 -14.22 -3.36 -20.65
CA GLN A 219 -15.02 -2.65 -19.64
C GLN A 219 -15.93 -1.59 -20.26
N ILE A 220 -17.01 -1.24 -19.54
CA ILE A 220 -17.80 -0.04 -19.83
C ILE A 220 -16.93 1.18 -19.53
N ALA A 221 -16.87 2.09 -20.48
CA ALA A 221 -16.03 3.28 -20.40
C ALA A 221 -16.69 4.47 -21.12
N THR A 222 -16.12 5.66 -20.94
CA THR A 222 -16.42 6.83 -21.75
C THR A 222 -15.15 7.60 -22.08
N LEU A 223 -15.03 8.06 -23.32
CA LEU A 223 -13.91 8.89 -23.76
C LEU A 223 -14.17 10.40 -23.53
N ASP A 224 -15.38 10.74 -23.08
CA ASP A 224 -15.84 12.12 -23.02
C ASP A 224 -15.40 12.79 -21.71
N VAL A 225 -15.49 12.08 -20.58
CA VAL A 225 -15.30 12.63 -19.23
C VAL A 225 -14.53 11.70 -18.30
N PRO A 226 -13.86 12.23 -17.26
CA PRO A 226 -13.28 11.40 -16.22
C PRO A 226 -14.36 10.79 -15.32
N THR A 227 -14.06 9.61 -14.77
CA THR A 227 -14.89 8.99 -13.73
C THR A 227 -14.34 9.27 -12.33
N LEU A 228 -15.22 9.53 -11.38
CA LEU A 228 -14.97 9.66 -9.95
C LEU A 228 -15.27 8.34 -9.23
N PHE A 229 -14.33 7.89 -8.42
CA PHE A 229 -14.48 6.82 -7.45
C PHE A 229 -14.22 7.38 -6.05
N LEU A 230 -15.07 7.01 -5.09
CA LEU A 230 -14.90 7.37 -3.67
C LEU A 230 -14.75 6.08 -2.87
N SER A 231 -13.59 5.89 -2.23
CA SER A 231 -13.40 4.75 -1.31
C SER A 231 -14.12 5.00 0.00
N SER A 232 -14.20 3.97 0.86
CA SER A 232 -14.82 4.06 2.19
C SER A 232 -14.20 5.17 3.06
N LEU A 233 -12.92 5.53 2.83
CA LEU A 233 -12.22 6.61 3.53
C LEU A 233 -12.78 8.01 3.27
N ALA A 234 -13.57 8.19 2.21
CA ALA A 234 -14.19 9.46 1.86
C ALA A 234 -15.45 9.76 2.70
N PHE A 235 -15.94 8.79 3.49
CA PHE A 235 -17.19 8.89 4.24
C PHE A 235 -16.94 9.00 5.75
N ASP A 236 -17.83 9.70 6.45
CA ASP A 236 -17.77 9.82 7.91
C ASP A 236 -17.95 8.46 8.60
N SER A 237 -18.73 7.56 8.00
CA SER A 237 -18.85 6.16 8.41
C SER A 237 -18.50 5.22 7.24
N PRO A 238 -17.23 4.76 7.18
CA PRO A 238 -16.78 3.75 6.23
C PRO A 238 -17.65 2.49 6.23
N PHE A 239 -17.98 1.97 7.42
CA PHE A 239 -18.88 0.82 7.59
C PHE A 239 -20.25 1.05 6.93
N THR A 240 -20.93 2.16 7.26
CA THR A 240 -22.29 2.43 6.75
C THR A 240 -22.30 2.53 5.23
N PHE A 241 -21.29 3.17 4.63
CA PHE A 241 -21.17 3.28 3.19
C PHE A 241 -21.01 1.91 2.52
N LEU A 242 -20.10 1.08 3.00
CA LEU A 242 -19.88 -0.26 2.43
C LEU A 242 -21.10 -1.17 2.62
N HIS A 243 -21.69 -1.15 3.82
CA HIS A 243 -22.87 -1.94 4.14
C HIS A 243 -24.05 -1.57 3.22
N ASN A 244 -24.34 -0.27 3.07
CA ASN A 244 -25.40 0.20 2.18
C ASN A 244 -25.11 -0.15 0.73
N ASN A 245 -23.88 0.02 0.24
CA ASN A 245 -23.53 -0.38 -1.13
C ASN A 245 -23.71 -1.87 -1.39
N ARG A 246 -23.53 -2.72 -0.38
CA ARG A 246 -23.74 -4.17 -0.49
C ARG A 246 -25.22 -4.53 -0.46
N MET A 247 -26.00 -3.93 0.44
CA MET A 247 -27.39 -4.31 0.70
C MET A 247 -28.41 -3.61 -0.22
N SER A 248 -28.08 -2.43 -0.74
CA SER A 248 -29.00 -1.62 -1.52
C SER A 248 -29.29 -2.19 -2.90
N SER A 249 -30.55 -2.08 -3.34
CA SER A 249 -30.94 -2.35 -4.72
C SER A 249 -30.25 -1.38 -5.70
N PRO A 250 -30.08 -1.76 -6.99
CA PRO A 250 -29.49 -0.88 -8.00
C PRO A 250 -30.15 0.52 -8.08
N GLN A 251 -31.47 0.60 -7.88
CA GLN A 251 -32.21 1.86 -7.89
C GLN A 251 -31.89 2.73 -6.67
N SER A 252 -31.76 2.13 -5.49
CA SER A 252 -31.37 2.86 -4.28
C SER A 252 -29.92 3.33 -4.37
N GLN A 253 -29.01 2.48 -4.87
CA GLN A 253 -27.62 2.86 -5.13
C GLN A 253 -27.58 4.08 -6.07
N LEU A 254 -28.33 4.04 -7.17
CA LEU A 254 -28.42 5.17 -8.11
C LEU A 254 -28.82 6.48 -7.43
N HIS A 255 -29.87 6.48 -6.61
CA HIS A 255 -30.29 7.69 -5.90
C HIS A 255 -29.22 8.21 -4.93
N THR A 256 -28.53 7.32 -4.21
CA THR A 256 -27.40 7.72 -3.36
C THR A 256 -26.29 8.37 -4.20
N LEU A 257 -25.95 7.79 -5.35
CA LEU A 257 -24.93 8.31 -6.25
C LEU A 257 -25.34 9.66 -6.86
N GLU A 258 -26.60 9.83 -7.26
CA GLU A 258 -27.16 11.11 -7.73
C GLU A 258 -27.07 12.18 -6.65
N SER A 259 -27.39 11.85 -5.39
CA SER A 259 -27.26 12.77 -4.25
C SER A 259 -25.81 13.18 -4.00
N ILE A 260 -24.86 12.24 -4.03
CA ILE A 260 -23.42 12.52 -3.93
C ILE A 260 -22.96 13.45 -5.05
N MET A 261 -23.28 13.11 -6.30
CA MET A 261 -22.86 13.91 -7.45
C MET A 261 -23.50 15.31 -7.44
N ALA A 262 -24.76 15.43 -7.02
CA ALA A 262 -25.41 16.73 -6.86
C ALA A 262 -24.70 17.59 -5.80
N TYR A 263 -24.40 17.03 -4.62
CA TYR A 263 -23.66 17.72 -3.57
C TYR A 263 -22.27 18.19 -4.02
N LEU A 264 -21.54 17.34 -4.76
CA LEU A 264 -20.21 17.68 -5.25
C LEU A 264 -20.24 18.75 -6.35
N LYS A 265 -21.26 18.75 -7.21
CA LYS A 265 -21.44 19.71 -8.31
C LYS A 265 -22.08 21.03 -7.87
N ASP A 266 -22.71 21.04 -6.70
CA ASP A 266 -23.35 22.23 -6.17
C ASP A 266 -22.33 23.36 -5.96
N THR A 267 -22.67 24.57 -6.39
CA THR A 267 -21.88 25.78 -6.16
C THR A 267 -22.56 26.72 -5.15
N THR A 268 -23.82 26.45 -4.81
CA THR A 268 -24.62 27.30 -3.92
C THR A 268 -24.35 27.03 -2.45
N GLY A 269 -23.84 25.83 -2.12
CA GLY A 269 -23.62 25.39 -0.74
C GLY A 269 -24.91 24.99 -0.01
N LEU A 270 -26.04 24.90 -0.73
CA LEU A 270 -27.37 24.65 -0.15
C LEU A 270 -27.66 23.16 0.04
N LEU A 271 -26.97 22.28 -0.69
CA LEU A 271 -27.21 20.84 -0.57
C LEU A 271 -26.55 20.29 0.69
N ALA A 272 -27.31 19.48 1.42
CA ALA A 272 -26.82 18.77 2.60
C ALA A 272 -25.76 17.74 2.21
N ASN A 273 -24.73 17.62 3.05
CA ASN A 273 -23.67 16.65 2.86
C ASN A 273 -24.21 15.21 3.02
N PRO A 274 -24.09 14.32 2.01
CA PRO A 274 -24.64 12.97 2.04
C PRO A 274 -23.79 11.97 2.86
N GLY A 275 -23.07 12.45 3.89
CA GLY A 275 -22.19 11.63 4.74
C GLY A 275 -20.73 11.53 4.28
N LEU A 276 -20.29 12.46 3.42
CA LEU A 276 -18.88 12.59 3.06
C LEU A 276 -18.12 13.32 4.17
N ARG A 277 -16.83 13.04 4.31
CA ARG A 277 -15.97 13.84 5.19
C ARG A 277 -15.89 15.29 4.69
N PRO A 278 -15.80 16.30 5.57
CA PRO A 278 -15.91 17.71 5.19
C PRO A 278 -14.94 18.17 4.09
N GLN A 279 -13.72 17.61 4.04
CA GLN A 279 -12.69 17.99 3.07
C GLN A 279 -12.92 17.41 1.66
N ILE A 280 -13.74 16.37 1.51
CA ILE A 280 -13.81 15.60 0.25
C ILE A 280 -14.33 16.43 -0.91
N ARG A 281 -15.30 17.34 -0.66
CA ARG A 281 -15.81 18.24 -1.70
C ARG A 281 -14.70 19.12 -2.28
N GLN A 282 -13.86 19.69 -1.42
CA GLN A 282 -12.75 20.54 -1.85
C GLN A 282 -11.68 19.71 -2.59
N GLU A 283 -11.37 18.52 -2.09
CA GLU A 283 -10.41 17.62 -2.74
C GLU A 283 -10.87 17.17 -4.13
N VAL A 284 -12.14 16.80 -4.29
CA VAL A 284 -12.70 16.42 -5.61
C VAL A 284 -12.51 17.57 -6.60
N ASN A 285 -12.75 18.82 -6.18
CA ASN A 285 -12.60 20.00 -7.03
C ASN A 285 -11.13 20.26 -7.38
N ALA A 286 -10.23 20.17 -6.39
CA ALA A 286 -8.80 20.36 -6.60
C ALA A 286 -8.21 19.30 -7.55
N LEU A 287 -8.56 18.03 -7.33
CA LEU A 287 -8.13 16.92 -8.19
C LEU A 287 -8.75 17.03 -9.60
N TYR A 288 -9.97 17.57 -9.71
CA TYR A 288 -10.61 17.78 -11.00
C TYR A 288 -9.83 18.76 -11.88
N ASN A 289 -9.32 19.86 -11.30
CA ASN A 289 -8.48 20.81 -12.01
C ASN A 289 -7.20 20.14 -12.54
N ALA A 290 -6.52 19.34 -11.69
CA ALA A 290 -5.38 18.54 -12.13
C ALA A 290 -5.75 17.52 -13.21
N MET A 291 -6.90 16.86 -13.08
CA MET A 291 -7.42 15.90 -14.05
C MET A 291 -7.71 16.54 -15.41
N GLN A 292 -8.15 17.79 -15.48
CA GLN A 292 -8.31 18.47 -16.77
C GLN A 292 -6.99 18.59 -17.54
N HIS A 293 -5.89 18.85 -16.84
CA HIS A 293 -4.55 18.82 -17.45
C HIS A 293 -4.18 17.41 -17.95
N LEU A 294 -4.46 16.38 -17.15
CA LEU A 294 -4.20 14.99 -17.53
C LEU A 294 -5.03 14.57 -18.75
N LYS A 295 -6.33 14.90 -18.76
CA LYS A 295 -7.25 14.65 -19.89
C LYS A 295 -6.76 15.35 -21.15
N LYS A 296 -6.47 16.65 -21.09
CA LYS A 296 -5.92 17.41 -22.23
C LYS A 296 -4.64 16.76 -22.76
N ARG A 297 -3.74 16.34 -21.87
CA ARG A 297 -2.49 15.67 -22.26
C ARG A 297 -2.70 14.28 -22.84
N HIS A 298 -3.73 13.56 -22.39
CA HIS A 298 -4.12 12.25 -22.93
C HIS A 298 -4.69 12.38 -24.35
N GLN A 299 -5.46 13.44 -24.62
CA GLN A 299 -6.10 13.66 -25.92
C GLN A 299 -5.19 14.32 -26.96
N ASP A 300 -4.11 15.00 -26.54
CA ASP A 300 -3.18 15.72 -27.42
C ASP A 300 -2.64 14.82 -28.54
N ALA A 301 -3.11 15.06 -29.77
CA ALA A 301 -2.75 14.31 -30.96
C ALA A 301 -1.28 14.45 -31.35
N ARG A 302 -0.59 15.50 -30.88
CA ARG A 302 0.84 15.73 -31.16
C ARG A 302 1.75 14.92 -30.24
N GLY A 303 1.20 14.35 -29.16
CA GLY A 303 1.98 13.58 -28.20
C GLY A 303 2.40 12.22 -28.77
N SER A 304 3.70 11.95 -28.83
CA SER A 304 4.28 10.66 -29.26
C SER A 304 3.77 9.46 -28.46
N LEU A 305 3.34 9.69 -27.21
CA LEU A 305 2.85 8.66 -26.29
C LEU A 305 1.35 8.38 -26.38
N LYS A 306 0.57 9.15 -27.16
CA LYS A 306 -0.90 9.10 -27.13
C LYS A 306 -1.46 7.69 -27.29
N ASN A 307 -0.93 6.94 -28.26
CA ASN A 307 -1.42 5.60 -28.60
C ASN A 307 -0.94 4.50 -27.63
N TYR A 308 -0.09 4.86 -26.66
CA TYR A 308 0.50 3.94 -25.70
C TYR A 308 0.05 4.20 -24.27
N ILE A 309 -0.68 5.29 -23.99
CA ILE A 309 -1.21 5.56 -22.66
C ILE A 309 -2.60 4.97 -22.58
N ILE A 310 -2.78 3.97 -21.72
CA ILE A 310 -4.08 3.33 -21.50
C ILE A 310 -5.01 4.27 -20.73
N ARG A 311 -4.47 4.93 -19.70
CA ARG A 311 -5.22 5.88 -18.87
C ARG A 311 -4.27 6.75 -18.04
N ARG A 312 -4.82 7.84 -17.53
CA ARG A 312 -4.22 8.73 -16.53
C ARG A 312 -5.19 8.87 -15.37
N TYR A 313 -4.68 8.87 -14.16
CA TYR A 313 -5.50 8.96 -12.97
C TYR A 313 -4.78 9.70 -11.86
N ILE A 314 -5.58 10.21 -10.94
CA ILE A 314 -5.11 10.91 -9.76
C ILE A 314 -5.94 10.44 -8.56
N ALA A 315 -5.27 10.08 -7.47
CA ALA A 315 -5.88 9.62 -6.24
C ALA A 315 -5.46 10.50 -5.08
N SER A 316 -6.40 10.98 -4.28
CA SER A 316 -6.08 11.62 -3.00
C SER A 316 -5.83 10.56 -1.93
N VAL A 317 -5.13 10.97 -0.87
CA VAL A 317 -4.93 10.10 0.28
C VAL A 317 -6.21 9.88 1.10
N ASN A 318 -7.24 10.72 0.92
CA ASN A 318 -8.53 10.60 1.61
C ASN A 318 -9.60 9.83 0.82
N GLY A 319 -9.21 9.08 -0.22
CA GLY A 319 -10.10 8.14 -0.89
C GLY A 319 -10.79 8.66 -2.15
N VAL A 320 -10.41 9.83 -2.66
CA VAL A 320 -10.88 10.33 -3.95
C VAL A 320 -10.01 9.75 -5.07
N LEU A 321 -10.60 9.16 -6.11
CA LEU A 321 -9.88 8.74 -7.31
C LEU A 321 -10.60 9.25 -8.56
N GLN A 322 -9.87 9.91 -9.45
CA GLN A 322 -10.37 10.30 -10.77
C GLN A 322 -9.57 9.59 -11.86
N VAL A 323 -10.25 9.05 -12.86
CA VAL A 323 -9.64 8.26 -13.95
C VAL A 323 -10.10 8.76 -15.32
N PHE A 324 -9.17 8.94 -16.25
CA PHE A 324 -9.45 9.25 -17.65
C PHE A 324 -8.66 8.34 -18.62
N PRO A 325 -9.26 7.75 -19.66
CA PRO A 325 -10.69 7.78 -19.98
C PRO A 325 -11.56 7.24 -18.84
N GLY A 326 -12.81 7.73 -18.75
CA GLY A 326 -13.74 7.32 -17.71
C GLY A 326 -13.95 5.81 -17.76
N THR A 327 -13.84 5.13 -16.62
CA THR A 327 -13.86 3.67 -16.56
C THR A 327 -14.68 3.16 -15.37
N MET A 328 -15.33 2.02 -15.58
CA MET A 328 -15.99 1.32 -14.50
C MET A 328 -15.00 0.50 -13.67
N LEU A 329 -14.99 0.75 -12.37
CA LEU A 329 -14.25 -0.02 -11.37
C LEU A 329 -15.20 -0.88 -10.54
N ASN A 330 -14.66 -1.97 -9.96
CA ASN A 330 -15.37 -2.80 -8.99
C ASN A 330 -15.71 -2.00 -7.72
N ASN A 331 -16.86 -2.24 -7.10
CA ASN A 331 -17.27 -1.58 -5.85
C ASN A 331 -16.28 -1.79 -4.70
N ASN A 332 -15.63 -2.95 -4.66
CA ASN A 332 -14.64 -3.29 -3.63
C ASN A 332 -13.23 -2.82 -3.99
N TYR A 333 -13.09 -2.00 -5.03
CA TYR A 333 -11.80 -1.45 -5.43
C TYR A 333 -11.26 -0.52 -4.34
N ASP A 334 -10.02 -0.77 -3.90
CA ASP A 334 -9.33 0.10 -2.97
C ASP A 334 -8.03 0.59 -3.62
N PRO A 335 -7.94 1.88 -4.01
CA PRO A 335 -6.71 2.46 -4.55
C PRO A 335 -5.52 2.26 -3.59
N SER A 336 -5.74 2.34 -2.27
CA SER A 336 -4.67 2.29 -1.25
C SER A 336 -3.95 0.95 -1.20
N GLN A 337 -4.60 -0.13 -1.65
CA GLN A 337 -4.01 -1.47 -1.71
C GLN A 337 -3.23 -1.73 -3.00
N ARG A 338 -3.38 -0.86 -4.01
CA ARG A 338 -2.74 -1.05 -5.30
C ARG A 338 -1.24 -0.76 -5.20
N ILE A 339 -0.47 -1.55 -5.93
CA ILE A 339 1.00 -1.49 -5.88
C ILE A 339 1.54 -0.10 -6.27
N TRP A 340 0.91 0.56 -7.25
CA TRP A 340 1.30 1.91 -7.69
C TRP A 340 1.09 2.96 -6.59
N TYR A 341 0.05 2.80 -5.77
CA TYR A 341 -0.26 3.72 -4.69
C TYR A 341 0.74 3.52 -3.54
N ARG A 342 0.92 2.27 -3.10
CA ARG A 342 1.82 1.94 -1.99
C ARG A 342 3.28 2.26 -2.32
N LYS A 343 3.78 1.83 -3.47
CA LYS A 343 5.16 2.12 -3.88
C LYS A 343 5.42 3.63 -4.05
N ALA A 344 4.44 4.40 -4.54
CA ALA A 344 4.58 5.85 -4.63
C ALA A 344 4.70 6.52 -3.25
N LEU A 345 3.87 6.12 -2.28
CA LEU A 345 3.94 6.64 -0.90
C LEU A 345 5.19 6.17 -0.14
N GLN A 346 5.70 4.98 -0.42
CA GLN A 346 6.96 4.48 0.14
C GLN A 346 8.19 5.24 -0.38
N HIS A 347 8.07 5.90 -1.53
CA HIS A 347 9.15 6.61 -2.20
C HIS A 347 8.71 8.01 -2.65
N PRO A 348 8.35 8.89 -1.70
CA PRO A 348 7.83 10.22 -2.00
C PRO A 348 8.84 11.03 -2.83
N GLY A 349 8.34 11.78 -3.81
CA GLY A 349 9.15 12.62 -4.69
C GLY A 349 9.94 11.87 -5.77
N LYS A 350 9.88 10.53 -5.83
CA LYS A 350 10.47 9.74 -6.94
C LYS A 350 9.40 9.37 -7.96
N ILE A 351 9.81 9.16 -9.22
CA ILE A 351 8.97 8.54 -10.25
C ILE A 351 9.03 7.04 -10.03
N ILE A 352 7.89 6.44 -9.68
CA ILE A 352 7.79 5.04 -9.35
C ILE A 352 7.15 4.28 -10.50
N THR A 353 7.84 3.24 -10.94
CA THR A 353 7.34 2.31 -11.95
C THR A 353 7.13 0.96 -11.31
N THR A 354 5.94 0.42 -11.48
CA THR A 354 5.57 -0.88 -10.90
C THR A 354 6.16 -2.02 -11.69
N GLU A 355 6.25 -3.19 -11.07
CA GLU A 355 6.28 -4.44 -11.80
C GLU A 355 5.00 -4.59 -12.65
N PRO A 356 5.04 -5.35 -13.76
CA PRO A 356 3.86 -5.69 -14.54
C PRO A 356 2.76 -6.25 -13.65
N TYR A 357 1.49 -5.85 -13.76
CA TYR A 357 0.41 -6.44 -12.95
C TYR A 357 -0.93 -6.42 -13.68
N LEU A 358 -1.90 -7.20 -13.19
CA LEU A 358 -3.22 -7.26 -13.79
C LEU A 358 -4.02 -5.98 -13.47
N ASP A 359 -4.41 -5.29 -14.53
CA ASP A 359 -5.20 -4.08 -14.47
C ASP A 359 -6.62 -4.32 -13.94
N ALA A 360 -7.06 -3.48 -13.00
CA ALA A 360 -8.43 -3.48 -12.50
C ALA A 360 -9.47 -2.97 -13.52
N GLY A 361 -9.05 -2.11 -14.46
CA GLY A 361 -9.90 -1.58 -15.54
C GLY A 361 -9.94 -2.45 -16.81
N GLY A 362 -9.45 -3.70 -16.76
CA GLY A 362 -9.63 -4.69 -17.83
C GLY A 362 -8.60 -4.70 -18.97
N SER A 363 -7.57 -3.85 -18.94
CA SER A 363 -6.53 -3.78 -19.99
C SER A 363 -5.54 -4.95 -20.02
N GLY A 364 -5.70 -5.95 -19.14
CA GLY A 364 -4.78 -7.07 -19.01
C GLY A 364 -3.55 -6.68 -18.20
N TYR A 365 -2.38 -7.21 -18.55
CA TYR A 365 -1.14 -6.86 -17.85
C TYR A 365 -0.63 -5.48 -18.28
N ILE A 366 -0.41 -4.62 -17.30
CA ILE A 366 0.04 -3.24 -17.48
C ILE A 366 1.24 -2.96 -16.60
N ILE A 367 1.95 -1.87 -16.91
CA ILE A 367 2.93 -1.25 -16.03
C ILE A 367 2.42 0.15 -15.70
N THR A 368 2.45 0.52 -14.43
CA THR A 368 2.04 1.86 -13.99
C THR A 368 3.25 2.71 -13.66
N VAL A 369 3.24 3.95 -14.11
CA VAL A 369 4.14 5.01 -13.65
C VAL A 369 3.37 5.94 -12.73
N ALA A 370 3.84 6.15 -11.51
CA ALA A 370 3.20 6.92 -10.47
C ALA A 370 4.16 7.94 -9.83
N HIS A 371 3.60 9.03 -9.31
CA HIS A 371 4.34 10.07 -8.60
C HIS A 371 3.45 10.74 -7.54
N THR A 372 4.04 11.11 -6.42
CA THR A 372 3.36 11.82 -5.33
C THR A 372 3.19 13.30 -5.63
N ILE A 373 2.07 13.88 -5.23
CA ILE A 373 1.77 15.30 -5.27
C ILE A 373 1.73 15.82 -3.83
N PHE A 374 2.38 16.95 -3.58
CA PHE A 374 2.45 17.62 -2.29
C PHE A 374 1.58 18.88 -2.29
N GLU A 375 1.11 19.28 -1.11
CA GLU A 375 0.39 20.53 -0.93
C GLU A 375 1.32 21.72 -1.17
N GLY A 376 0.89 22.69 -2.00
CA GLY A 376 1.61 23.93 -2.26
C GLY A 376 1.63 24.87 -1.05
N LYS A 377 2.80 25.40 -0.68
CA LYS A 377 2.94 26.38 0.42
C LYS A 377 3.33 27.75 -0.15
N SER A 378 2.55 28.78 0.12
CA SER A 378 2.71 30.12 -0.47
C SER A 378 4.08 30.77 -0.16
N ASN A 379 4.68 30.49 1.00
CA ASN A 379 5.93 31.12 1.47
C ASN A 379 7.00 30.14 1.95
N ALA A 380 6.91 28.85 1.59
CA ALA A 380 7.88 27.84 2.02
C ALA A 380 8.37 26.99 0.85
N LEU A 381 9.67 26.72 0.80
CA LEU A 381 10.21 25.73 -0.13
C LEU A 381 9.70 24.34 0.27
N HIS A 382 9.24 23.59 -0.73
CA HIS A 382 8.91 22.19 -0.58
C HIS A 382 10.12 21.39 -0.10
N SER A 383 9.88 20.51 0.86
CA SER A 383 10.88 19.58 1.37
C SER A 383 10.27 18.19 1.38
N ILE A 384 10.77 17.31 0.51
CA ILE A 384 10.31 15.91 0.41
C ILE A 384 10.45 15.18 1.76
N GLU A 385 11.40 15.60 2.60
CA GLU A 385 11.64 15.02 3.92
C GLU A 385 10.61 15.46 4.98
N ARG A 386 9.93 16.60 4.77
CA ARG A 386 9.02 17.20 5.76
C ARG A 386 7.58 17.34 5.27
N ASP A 387 7.35 17.35 3.97
CA ASP A 387 6.03 17.52 3.39
C ASP A 387 5.40 16.15 3.14
N GLN A 388 4.10 16.04 3.41
CA GLN A 388 3.36 14.81 3.15
C GLN A 388 2.68 14.87 1.77
N PRO A 389 2.71 13.76 1.02
CA PRO A 389 1.89 13.65 -0.18
C PRO A 389 0.40 13.79 0.15
N VAL A 390 -0.31 14.62 -0.61
CA VAL A 390 -1.77 14.77 -0.54
C VAL A 390 -2.48 13.98 -1.63
N ALA A 391 -1.78 13.65 -2.72
CA ALA A 391 -2.31 12.86 -3.81
C ALA A 391 -1.20 12.08 -4.54
N ILE A 392 -1.59 11.14 -5.38
CA ILE A 392 -0.74 10.37 -6.28
C ILE A 392 -1.30 10.53 -7.68
N VAL A 393 -0.47 10.96 -8.63
CA VAL A 393 -0.79 10.92 -10.07
C VAL A 393 -0.14 9.70 -10.69
N ALA A 394 -0.85 9.05 -11.61
CA ALA A 394 -0.36 7.86 -12.27
C ALA A 394 -0.88 7.72 -13.70
N MET A 395 -0.17 6.91 -14.48
CA MET A 395 -0.56 6.55 -15.84
C MET A 395 -0.19 5.09 -16.13
N ASP A 396 -1.03 4.43 -16.93
CA ASP A 396 -0.82 3.03 -17.30
C ASP A 396 -0.30 2.91 -18.73
N LEU A 397 0.67 2.01 -18.88
CA LEU A 397 1.32 1.66 -20.14
C LEU A 397 1.13 0.16 -20.41
N PRO A 398 1.00 -0.25 -21.68
CA PRO A 398 1.01 -1.65 -22.07
C PRO A 398 2.27 -2.36 -21.61
N TYR A 399 2.14 -3.63 -21.21
CA TYR A 399 3.26 -4.48 -20.77
C TYR A 399 4.51 -4.42 -21.65
N ALA A 400 4.36 -4.40 -22.99
CA ALA A 400 5.49 -4.41 -23.93
C ALA A 400 6.05 -3.02 -24.27
N TYR A 401 5.46 -1.94 -23.74
CA TYR A 401 5.78 -0.58 -24.17
C TYR A 401 7.24 -0.18 -23.89
N PHE A 402 7.74 -0.46 -22.68
CA PHE A 402 9.10 -0.06 -22.31
C PHE A 402 10.17 -0.74 -23.16
N TYR A 403 9.98 -2.01 -23.51
CA TYR A 403 10.94 -2.69 -24.38
C TYR A 403 10.89 -2.15 -25.82
N LYS A 404 9.69 -1.85 -26.34
CA LYS A 404 9.57 -1.10 -27.60
C LYS A 404 10.33 0.22 -27.56
N MET A 405 10.18 0.99 -26.48
CA MET A 405 10.88 2.27 -26.30
C MET A 405 12.40 2.09 -26.34
N ILE A 406 12.94 1.03 -25.72
CA ILE A 406 14.39 0.71 -25.80
C ILE A 406 14.81 0.48 -27.24
N LEU A 407 14.07 -0.35 -27.98
CA LEU A 407 14.38 -0.66 -29.38
C LEU A 407 14.31 0.57 -30.29
N ASP A 408 13.35 1.45 -30.07
CA ASP A 408 13.16 2.67 -30.87
C ASP A 408 14.24 3.73 -30.59
N SER A 409 14.75 3.80 -29.35
CA SER A 409 15.68 4.85 -28.90
C SER A 409 17.15 4.43 -28.85
N THR A 410 17.44 3.13 -28.80
CA THR A 410 18.79 2.62 -28.52
C THR A 410 19.21 1.55 -29.53
N PRO A 411 19.81 1.93 -30.67
CA PRO A 411 20.22 0.99 -31.73
C PRO A 411 21.22 -0.09 -31.26
N LEU A 412 22.04 0.20 -30.25
CA LEU A 412 22.96 -0.77 -29.63
C LEU A 412 22.21 -2.02 -29.15
N CYS A 413 20.99 -1.87 -28.66
CA CYS A 413 20.17 -2.96 -28.13
C CYS A 413 19.61 -3.90 -29.22
N GLN A 414 19.84 -3.58 -30.50
CA GLN A 414 19.49 -4.42 -31.65
C GLN A 414 20.70 -5.20 -32.18
N MET A 415 21.91 -4.93 -31.67
CA MET A 415 23.11 -5.65 -32.08
C MET A 415 23.08 -7.10 -31.59
N TYR A 416 23.69 -7.98 -32.37
CA TYR A 416 23.91 -9.37 -31.98
C TYR A 416 24.64 -9.44 -30.63
N ASN A 417 24.27 -10.38 -29.76
CA ASN A 417 24.80 -10.58 -28.40
C ASN A 417 24.52 -9.47 -27.37
N ILE A 418 23.88 -8.36 -27.75
CA ILE A 418 23.49 -7.31 -26.79
C ILE A 418 22.04 -7.51 -26.36
N LYS A 419 21.81 -7.60 -25.05
CA LYS A 419 20.48 -7.54 -24.43
C LYS A 419 20.39 -6.30 -23.58
N CYS A 420 19.35 -5.51 -23.80
CA CYS A 420 19.02 -4.38 -22.94
C CYS A 420 17.74 -4.70 -22.18
N LEU A 421 17.76 -4.41 -20.88
CA LEU A 421 16.64 -4.64 -20.01
C LEU A 421 16.47 -3.49 -19.02
N LEU A 422 15.24 -3.35 -18.53
CA LEU A 422 14.91 -2.47 -17.43
C LEU A 422 14.25 -3.30 -16.34
N PHE A 423 14.59 -3.02 -15.08
CA PHE A 423 13.96 -3.64 -13.92
C PHE A 423 13.72 -2.61 -12.83
N GLU A 424 12.72 -2.85 -12.01
CA GLU A 424 12.41 -2.00 -10.85
C GLU A 424 13.20 -2.45 -9.61
N ASN A 425 13.06 -1.71 -8.51
CA ASN A 425 13.93 -1.83 -7.34
C ASN A 425 13.75 -3.13 -6.53
N GLU A 426 12.75 -3.96 -6.80
CA GLU A 426 12.63 -5.31 -6.25
C GLU A 426 13.18 -6.38 -7.19
N GLY A 427 13.71 -5.99 -8.36
CA GLY A 427 14.32 -6.88 -9.35
C GLY A 427 13.36 -7.42 -10.41
N TYR A 428 12.11 -6.98 -10.44
CA TYR A 428 11.15 -7.39 -11.48
C TYR A 428 11.41 -6.66 -12.79
N LEU A 429 11.37 -7.41 -13.89
CA LEU A 429 11.60 -6.90 -15.23
C LEU A 429 10.40 -6.07 -15.71
N ILE A 430 10.69 -4.83 -16.12
CA ILE A 430 9.71 -3.94 -16.78
C ILE A 430 9.95 -3.87 -18.30
N ALA A 431 11.15 -4.25 -18.77
CA ALA A 431 11.48 -4.40 -20.18
C ALA A 431 12.50 -5.52 -20.37
N HIS A 432 12.20 -6.47 -21.27
CA HIS A 432 13.09 -7.58 -21.58
C HIS A 432 12.75 -8.17 -22.97
N PRO A 433 13.72 -8.70 -23.74
CA PRO A 433 13.46 -9.32 -25.05
C PRO A 433 12.35 -10.39 -25.06
N SER A 434 12.26 -11.20 -23.99
CA SER A 434 11.22 -12.23 -23.83
C SER A 434 9.78 -11.68 -23.89
N MET A 435 9.58 -10.39 -23.65
CA MET A 435 8.27 -9.76 -23.66
C MET A 435 7.66 -9.69 -25.07
N LEU A 436 8.48 -9.66 -26.13
CA LEU A 436 8.02 -9.63 -27.52
C LEU A 436 7.87 -11.01 -28.15
N GLU A 437 8.44 -12.04 -27.54
CA GLU A 437 8.35 -13.40 -28.08
C GLU A 437 6.87 -13.83 -28.18
N PRO A 438 6.44 -14.63 -29.16
CA PRO A 438 5.08 -15.15 -29.18
C PRO A 438 4.85 -16.21 -28.08
N LYS A 439 3.64 -16.25 -27.51
CA LYS A 439 3.24 -17.36 -26.62
C LYS A 439 3.15 -18.64 -27.46
N SER A 440 3.99 -19.64 -27.17
CA SER A 440 3.86 -20.97 -27.75
C SER A 440 3.09 -21.87 -26.81
N SER A 441 2.17 -22.68 -27.34
CA SER A 441 1.40 -23.69 -26.60
C SER A 441 2.27 -24.79 -25.96
N LEU A 442 3.55 -24.86 -26.33
CA LEU A 442 4.52 -25.87 -25.89
C LEU A 442 5.44 -25.40 -24.74
N ARG A 443 5.47 -24.10 -24.43
CA ARG A 443 6.28 -23.56 -23.32
C ARG A 443 5.35 -23.14 -22.18
N ASN A 444 5.80 -23.37 -20.93
CA ASN A 444 5.10 -22.96 -19.70
C ASN A 444 4.46 -21.58 -19.86
N GLN A 445 3.20 -21.45 -19.43
CA GLN A 445 2.48 -20.18 -19.46
C GLN A 445 3.37 -19.09 -18.87
N ARG A 446 3.71 -18.08 -19.68
CA ARG A 446 4.57 -16.97 -19.23
C ARG A 446 4.04 -16.43 -17.92
N ARG A 447 4.89 -16.40 -16.90
CA ARG A 447 4.63 -15.65 -15.69
C ARG A 447 4.62 -14.18 -16.10
N PRO A 448 3.54 -13.43 -15.84
CA PRO A 448 3.45 -12.03 -16.25
C PRO A 448 4.46 -11.13 -15.53
N HIS A 449 4.86 -11.57 -14.34
CA HIS A 449 5.84 -10.94 -13.46
C HIS A 449 7.12 -11.78 -13.47
N GLU A 450 8.09 -11.43 -14.32
CA GLU A 450 9.37 -12.13 -14.40
C GLU A 450 10.43 -11.36 -13.61
N HIS A 451 11.13 -12.05 -12.70
CA HIS A 451 12.22 -11.46 -11.92
C HIS A 451 13.56 -11.67 -12.63
N LEU A 452 14.52 -10.77 -12.43
CA LEU A 452 15.84 -10.82 -13.05
C LEU A 452 16.54 -12.16 -12.83
N THR A 453 16.48 -12.70 -11.60
CA THR A 453 17.06 -14.02 -11.24
C THR A 453 16.51 -15.19 -12.04
N HIS A 454 15.29 -15.05 -12.59
CA HIS A 454 14.67 -16.09 -13.41
C HIS A 454 15.14 -16.05 -14.88
N LYS A 455 15.42 -14.86 -15.43
CA LYS A 455 15.73 -14.69 -16.85
C LYS A 455 17.21 -14.51 -17.15
N GLU A 456 17.94 -13.87 -16.26
CA GLU A 456 19.33 -13.51 -16.46
C GLU A 456 20.17 -14.05 -15.30
N SER A 457 20.28 -15.38 -15.22
CA SER A 457 20.89 -16.07 -14.08
C SER A 457 22.39 -15.79 -13.91
N TYR A 458 23.13 -15.53 -15.00
CA TYR A 458 24.53 -15.09 -14.91
C TYR A 458 24.64 -13.73 -14.25
N LEU A 459 23.86 -12.77 -14.74
CA LEU A 459 23.79 -11.43 -14.14
C LEU A 459 23.39 -11.53 -12.67
N ALA A 460 22.35 -12.31 -12.37
CA ALA A 460 21.83 -12.49 -11.03
C ALA A 460 22.85 -13.07 -10.04
N ASN A 461 23.69 -14.01 -10.47
CA ASN A 461 24.74 -14.57 -9.62
C ASN A 461 25.83 -13.55 -9.29
N ASP A 462 26.23 -12.71 -10.24
CA ASP A 462 27.30 -11.72 -9.99
C ASP A 462 26.80 -10.49 -9.21
N ILE A 463 25.58 -9.99 -9.51
CA ILE A 463 25.05 -8.78 -8.84
C ILE A 463 24.92 -8.95 -7.32
N LEU A 464 24.74 -10.18 -6.82
CA LEU A 464 24.62 -10.46 -5.39
C LEU A 464 25.94 -10.25 -4.63
N ASN A 465 27.08 -10.22 -5.34
CA ASN A 465 28.39 -9.93 -4.77
C ASN A 465 28.64 -8.42 -4.58
N HIS A 466 27.81 -7.55 -5.17
CA HIS A 466 27.88 -6.11 -4.95
C HIS A 466 27.34 -5.74 -3.56
N LYS A 467 28.23 -5.41 -2.63
CA LYS A 467 27.89 -5.12 -1.21
C LYS A 467 26.80 -4.05 -1.02
N ASN A 468 26.76 -3.03 -1.87
CA ASN A 468 25.88 -1.86 -1.72
C ASN A 468 24.79 -1.76 -2.79
N LEU A 469 24.66 -2.76 -3.67
CA LEU A 469 23.69 -2.73 -4.78
C LEU A 469 22.36 -3.37 -4.39
N VAL A 470 22.38 -4.60 -3.89
CA VAL A 470 21.18 -5.41 -3.68
C VAL A 470 21.24 -6.12 -2.35
N ARG A 471 20.12 -6.14 -1.63
CA ARG A 471 19.96 -6.89 -0.39
C ARG A 471 18.91 -7.96 -0.59
N LYS A 472 19.21 -9.15 -0.09
CA LYS A 472 18.26 -10.24 0.01
C LYS A 472 17.55 -10.15 1.36
N LEU A 473 16.22 -10.06 1.32
CA LEU A 473 15.37 -9.85 2.49
C LEU A 473 14.34 -10.97 2.59
N ALA A 474 13.77 -11.13 3.79
CA ALA A 474 12.66 -12.03 4.03
C ALA A 474 11.58 -11.30 4.84
N CYS A 475 10.32 -11.49 4.46
CA CYS A 475 9.15 -10.93 5.15
C CYS A 475 8.25 -12.06 5.63
N ALA A 476 7.82 -11.96 6.88
CA ALA A 476 6.83 -12.86 7.45
C ALA A 476 5.44 -12.48 6.94
N ASN A 477 4.77 -13.40 6.25
CA ASN A 477 3.35 -13.33 5.98
C ASN A 477 2.63 -14.30 6.92
N TYR A 478 2.14 -13.76 8.04
CA TYR A 478 1.47 -14.56 9.06
C TYR A 478 0.10 -15.09 8.60
N GLN A 479 -0.55 -14.41 7.66
CA GLN A 479 -1.90 -14.76 7.20
C GLN A 479 -1.92 -16.05 6.39
N ASN A 480 -0.88 -16.34 5.61
CA ASN A 480 -0.70 -17.60 4.89
C ASN A 480 0.38 -18.49 5.51
N ARG A 481 0.96 -18.08 6.65
CA ARG A 481 2.07 -18.74 7.35
C ARG A 481 3.28 -19.01 6.45
N THR A 482 3.63 -18.03 5.62
CA THR A 482 4.81 -18.13 4.75
C THR A 482 5.85 -17.06 5.05
N LEU A 483 7.12 -17.42 4.94
CA LEU A 483 8.24 -16.51 4.87
C LEU A 483 8.54 -16.21 3.40
N GLN A 484 8.28 -14.99 2.96
CA GLN A 484 8.50 -14.55 1.59
C GLN A 484 9.90 -13.96 1.44
N ARG A 485 10.72 -14.52 0.54
CA ARG A 485 12.07 -14.03 0.21
C ARG A 485 12.01 -13.14 -1.02
N TYR A 486 12.67 -12.00 -0.96
CA TYR A 486 12.67 -11.00 -2.03
C TYR A 486 13.97 -10.18 -2.02
N TYR A 487 14.13 -9.34 -3.04
CA TYR A 487 15.32 -8.52 -3.24
C TYR A 487 14.94 -7.05 -3.16
N VAL A 488 15.88 -6.22 -2.69
CA VAL A 488 15.75 -4.76 -2.73
C VAL A 488 17.06 -4.16 -3.22
N PHE A 489 16.98 -3.46 -4.34
CA PHE A 489 18.06 -2.73 -4.97
C PHE A 489 18.13 -1.30 -4.45
N ASN A 490 19.35 -0.79 -4.32
CA ASN A 490 19.65 0.52 -3.78
C ASN A 490 19.31 1.64 -4.78
N THR A 491 18.17 2.32 -4.55
CA THR A 491 17.69 3.43 -5.39
C THR A 491 18.41 4.77 -5.15
N SER A 492 19.60 4.72 -4.56
CA SER A 492 20.53 5.85 -4.38
C SER A 492 21.87 5.61 -5.08
N LEU A 493 21.95 4.60 -5.97
CA LEU A 493 23.12 4.33 -6.78
C LEU A 493 23.44 5.50 -7.71
N ASN A 494 24.68 5.98 -7.68
CA ASN A 494 25.14 7.12 -8.49
C ASN A 494 26.12 6.74 -9.61
N GLU A 495 26.65 5.52 -9.59
CA GLU A 495 27.69 5.04 -10.50
C GLU A 495 27.18 3.93 -11.42
N ILE A 496 27.88 3.72 -12.53
CA ILE A 496 27.64 2.59 -13.42
C ILE A 496 28.39 1.40 -12.84
N LEU A 497 27.66 0.34 -12.51
CA LEU A 497 28.23 -0.89 -12.00
C LEU A 497 28.50 -1.87 -13.14
N THR A 498 29.61 -2.59 -13.03
CA THR A 498 29.99 -3.67 -13.95
C THR A 498 30.27 -4.94 -13.15
N ASN A 499 30.66 -6.00 -13.85
CA ASN A 499 30.98 -7.30 -13.30
C ASN A 499 31.95 -7.22 -12.10
N VAL A 500 31.67 -7.94 -11.02
CA VAL A 500 32.58 -8.08 -9.86
C VAL A 500 33.55 -9.24 -10.08
N VAL A 501 33.03 -10.39 -10.50
CA VAL A 501 33.85 -11.60 -10.67
C VAL A 501 34.50 -11.61 -12.06
N HIS A 502 35.75 -12.05 -12.14
CA HIS A 502 36.53 -12.10 -13.38
C HIS A 502 36.39 -13.46 -14.09
N GLY A 503 36.34 -13.47 -15.44
CA GLY A 503 36.24 -14.70 -16.26
C GLY A 503 34.83 -15.01 -16.78
N GLU A 504 33.91 -14.05 -16.73
CA GLU A 504 32.49 -14.27 -16.97
C GLU A 504 32.09 -14.26 -18.45
N ARG A 505 31.12 -15.11 -18.80
CA ARG A 505 30.58 -15.26 -20.17
C ARG A 505 29.67 -14.11 -20.61
N THR A 506 29.16 -13.35 -19.64
CA THR A 506 28.25 -12.23 -19.83
C THR A 506 28.83 -11.00 -19.15
N LYS A 507 29.19 -9.99 -19.94
CA LYS A 507 29.58 -8.68 -19.41
C LYS A 507 28.35 -7.82 -19.25
N TYR A 508 28.28 -7.00 -18.20
CA TYR A 508 27.15 -6.09 -18.02
C TYR A 508 27.57 -4.70 -17.55
N ALA A 509 26.68 -3.75 -17.80
CA ALA A 509 26.67 -2.44 -17.17
C ALA A 509 25.27 -2.17 -16.62
N ILE A 510 25.16 -1.79 -15.34
CA ILE A 510 23.92 -1.41 -14.67
C ILE A 510 24.01 0.04 -14.21
N ALA A 511 22.95 0.82 -14.43
CA ALA A 511 22.82 2.18 -13.92
C ALA A 511 21.39 2.44 -13.42
N LEU A 512 21.27 3.22 -12.34
CA LEU A 512 19.99 3.73 -11.86
C LEU A 512 19.53 4.92 -12.72
N LEU A 513 18.27 4.94 -13.15
CA LEU A 513 17.65 6.13 -13.70
C LEU A 513 17.34 7.09 -12.55
N LYS A 514 18.15 8.16 -12.43
CA LYS A 514 18.07 9.13 -11.33
C LYS A 514 16.65 9.69 -11.17
N GLY A 515 16.22 9.79 -9.91
CA GLY A 515 14.88 10.25 -9.55
C GLY A 515 13.78 9.19 -9.74
N SER A 516 14.14 7.93 -10.01
CA SER A 516 13.18 6.82 -10.16
C SER A 516 13.62 5.57 -9.38
N ASN A 517 12.82 4.51 -9.49
CA ASN A 517 13.15 3.17 -9.01
C ASN A 517 13.59 2.20 -10.13
N ILE A 518 13.84 2.71 -11.34
CA ILE A 518 14.22 1.88 -12.49
C ILE A 518 15.74 1.78 -12.60
N PHE A 519 16.23 0.57 -12.85
CA PHE A 519 17.60 0.30 -13.27
C PHE A 519 17.61 -0.09 -14.75
N ALA A 520 18.54 0.49 -15.50
CA ALA A 520 18.87 0.05 -16.85
C ALA A 520 20.07 -0.89 -16.81
N ALA A 521 19.99 -1.99 -17.53
CA ALA A 521 21.11 -2.89 -17.75
C ALA A 521 21.34 -3.16 -19.24
N VAL A 522 22.62 -3.18 -19.62
CA VAL A 522 23.08 -3.64 -20.91
C VAL A 522 23.97 -4.85 -20.69
N LEU A 523 23.64 -5.96 -21.32
CA LEU A 523 24.35 -7.23 -21.21
C LEU A 523 24.94 -7.57 -22.57
N ASN A 524 26.22 -7.95 -22.60
CA ASN A 524 26.89 -8.54 -23.74
C ASN A 524 27.13 -10.02 -23.44
N SER A 525 26.28 -10.88 -24.00
CA SER A 525 26.31 -12.32 -23.73
C SER A 525 26.77 -13.09 -24.97
N THR A 526 27.79 -13.92 -24.80
CA THR A 526 28.37 -14.74 -25.88
C THR A 526 27.77 -16.15 -25.97
N CYS A 527 26.97 -16.57 -24.98
CA CYS A 527 26.28 -17.86 -24.91
C CYS A 527 25.08 -17.82 -23.92
N ASP A 528 23.96 -18.48 -24.25
CA ASP A 528 22.74 -18.55 -23.42
C ASP A 528 22.67 -19.77 -22.48
N GLY A 529 23.75 -20.54 -22.34
CA GLY A 529 23.80 -21.70 -21.42
C GLY A 529 23.84 -21.22 -19.97
N GLY A 530 22.70 -20.87 -19.39
CA GLY A 530 22.55 -20.16 -18.11
C GLY A 530 23.31 -20.77 -16.92
N ALA A 531 23.81 -19.90 -16.03
CA ALA A 531 24.20 -20.32 -14.69
C ALA A 531 23.00 -20.87 -13.92
N PHE A 532 23.23 -21.75 -12.95
CA PHE A 532 22.15 -22.28 -12.12
C PHE A 532 21.75 -21.26 -11.05
N CYS A 533 20.53 -20.73 -11.14
CA CYS A 533 19.85 -20.04 -10.05
C CYS A 533 18.62 -20.88 -9.66
N PRO A 534 18.56 -21.42 -8.43
CA PRO A 534 17.40 -22.11 -7.86
C PRO A 534 16.09 -21.33 -8.05
N CYS A 535 15.21 -21.82 -8.91
CA CYS A 535 13.93 -21.19 -9.22
C CYS A 535 12.84 -22.25 -9.42
N SER A 536 11.77 -22.20 -8.63
CA SER A 536 10.57 -23.02 -8.90
C SER A 536 9.90 -22.55 -10.19
N THR A 537 9.65 -23.49 -11.10
CA THR A 537 8.96 -23.24 -12.37
C THR A 537 7.46 -23.49 -12.28
N ILE A 538 7.00 -24.17 -11.22
CA ILE A 538 5.61 -24.59 -11.04
C ILE A 538 4.87 -23.63 -10.12
N ASP A 539 5.48 -23.31 -8.98
CA ASP A 539 4.87 -22.52 -7.93
C ASP A 539 5.81 -21.42 -7.41
N ARG A 540 5.52 -20.90 -6.22
CA ARG A 540 6.33 -19.91 -5.51
C ARG A 540 7.20 -20.54 -4.42
N GLN A 541 7.27 -21.86 -4.28
CA GLN A 541 8.00 -22.48 -3.18
C GLN A 541 9.51 -22.32 -3.38
N CYS A 542 10.23 -21.99 -2.30
CA CYS A 542 11.69 -22.01 -2.35
C CYS A 542 12.20 -23.46 -2.43
N LEU A 543 13.22 -23.69 -3.25
CA LEU A 543 13.87 -25.01 -3.32
C LEU A 543 14.68 -25.33 -2.05
N ASN A 544 15.10 -24.32 -1.30
CA ASN A 544 15.80 -24.49 -0.02
C ASN A 544 15.29 -23.48 1.04
N CYS A 545 14.50 -23.97 1.98
CA CYS A 545 13.97 -23.16 3.08
C CYS A 545 14.86 -23.11 4.34
N LYS A 546 15.95 -23.88 4.39
CA LYS A 546 16.79 -23.98 5.60
C LYS A 546 17.86 -22.90 5.70
N ARG A 547 18.30 -22.35 4.56
CA ARG A 547 19.39 -21.37 4.48
C ARG A 547 19.00 -20.24 3.54
N MET A 548 19.43 -19.01 3.85
CA MET A 548 19.24 -17.83 3.02
C MET A 548 20.51 -16.96 3.07
N ASP A 549 21.44 -17.23 2.17
CA ASP A 549 22.68 -16.45 2.08
C ASP A 549 22.55 -15.34 1.04
N GLN A 550 23.27 -14.24 1.28
CA GLN A 550 23.25 -13.04 0.43
C GLN A 550 23.82 -13.31 -0.96
N SER A 551 24.92 -14.07 -1.07
CA SER A 551 25.59 -14.40 -2.33
C SER A 551 24.90 -15.51 -3.13
N ASP A 552 24.03 -16.30 -2.47
CA ASP A 552 23.36 -17.43 -3.10
C ASP A 552 22.16 -16.95 -3.91
N CYS A 553 22.26 -17.08 -5.24
CA CYS A 553 21.17 -16.77 -6.15
C CYS A 553 19.95 -17.66 -5.89
N GLU A 554 18.76 -17.08 -5.84
CA GLU A 554 17.49 -17.79 -5.92
C GLU A 554 16.41 -16.88 -6.53
N CYS A 555 15.31 -17.46 -7.00
CA CYS A 555 14.14 -16.67 -7.34
C CYS A 555 13.41 -16.19 -6.07
N PRO A 556 12.72 -15.02 -6.11
CA PRO A 556 11.75 -14.68 -5.09
C PRO A 556 10.78 -15.84 -4.87
N CYS A 557 10.60 -16.24 -3.62
CA CYS A 557 9.94 -17.48 -3.27
C CYS A 557 9.41 -17.44 -1.83
N GLU A 558 8.61 -18.43 -1.47
CA GLU A 558 7.92 -18.55 -0.19
C GLU A 558 8.29 -19.87 0.49
N CYS A 559 8.53 -19.81 1.79
CA CYS A 559 8.79 -20.95 2.64
C CYS A 559 7.70 -21.09 3.72
N PRO A 560 7.29 -22.30 4.11
CA PRO A 560 6.40 -22.44 5.26
C PRO A 560 7.11 -21.95 6.52
N MET A 561 6.38 -21.20 7.36
CA MET A 561 6.87 -20.81 8.67
C MET A 561 6.92 -22.02 9.62
N PRO A 562 7.97 -22.17 10.45
CA PRO A 562 8.08 -23.26 11.41
C PRO A 562 6.87 -23.34 12.37
N LEU A 563 6.49 -24.56 12.75
CA LEU A 563 5.46 -24.82 13.76
C LEU A 563 6.06 -24.70 15.18
N ILE A 564 5.29 -24.20 16.14
CA ILE A 564 5.70 -24.04 17.54
C ILE A 564 6.18 -25.36 18.16
N GLN A 565 5.65 -26.51 17.73
CA GLN A 565 6.07 -27.83 18.25
C GLN A 565 7.52 -28.20 17.92
N THR A 566 8.06 -27.78 16.76
CA THR A 566 9.48 -28.02 16.44
C THR A 566 10.45 -27.15 17.25
N LEU A 567 9.97 -26.10 17.92
CA LEU A 567 10.79 -25.24 18.78
C LEU A 567 10.96 -25.81 20.21
N VAL A 568 10.19 -26.84 20.57
CA VAL A 568 10.29 -27.48 21.89
C VAL A 568 11.41 -28.53 21.92
N GLU A 569 11.76 -29.13 20.78
CA GLU A 569 12.87 -30.09 20.69
C GLU A 569 14.26 -29.42 20.59
N GLU A 570 14.34 -28.13 20.21
CA GLU A 570 15.59 -27.34 20.19
C GLU A 570 15.76 -26.44 21.45
N ARG A 571 15.30 -26.92 22.61
CA ARG A 571 15.29 -26.21 23.90
C ARG A 571 16.65 -26.06 24.60
N GLU A 572 17.74 -25.89 23.85
CA GLU A 572 19.05 -25.55 24.44
C GLU A 572 19.61 -24.17 24.04
N ASN A 573 18.91 -23.36 23.22
CA ASN A 573 19.38 -22.00 22.93
C ASN A 573 18.23 -21.03 22.64
N THR A 574 17.58 -20.53 23.70
CA THR A 574 16.57 -19.45 23.63
C THR A 574 17.10 -18.17 22.96
N ASN A 575 18.42 -17.95 22.95
CA ASN A 575 19.04 -16.82 22.25
C ASN A 575 19.18 -16.99 20.72
N LYS A 576 19.13 -18.23 20.18
CA LYS A 576 19.23 -18.47 18.71
C LYS A 576 17.89 -18.42 18.00
N VAL A 577 16.80 -18.82 18.65
CA VAL A 577 15.46 -18.83 18.04
C VAL A 577 14.99 -17.40 17.74
N ASN A 578 15.26 -16.44 18.63
CA ASN A 578 14.97 -15.03 18.38
C ASN A 578 15.86 -14.42 17.29
N GLN A 579 17.04 -14.97 17.00
CA GLN A 579 17.95 -14.45 15.97
C GLN A 579 17.54 -14.82 14.53
N LEU A 580 16.82 -15.93 14.33
CA LEU A 580 16.30 -16.34 13.01
C LEU A 580 15.30 -15.34 12.41
N TYR A 581 14.67 -14.52 13.26
CA TYR A 581 13.59 -13.60 12.89
C TYR A 581 13.97 -12.11 13.04
N LEU A 582 15.20 -11.78 13.46
CA LEU A 582 15.69 -10.39 13.61
C LEU A 582 15.81 -9.63 12.27
N ASN A 583 15.93 -10.35 11.14
CA ASN A 583 16.01 -9.77 9.80
C ASN A 583 14.68 -9.75 9.06
N ILE A 584 13.58 -10.10 9.73
CA ILE A 584 12.26 -10.02 9.14
C ILE A 584 11.77 -8.59 9.29
N THR A 585 11.85 -7.84 8.21
CA THR A 585 11.14 -6.57 8.10
C THR A 585 9.65 -6.84 8.20
N GLN A 586 9.00 -6.21 9.18
CA GLN A 586 7.55 -6.12 9.21
C GLN A 586 7.12 -5.28 8.00
N GLN A 587 6.20 -5.81 7.20
CA GLN A 587 5.54 -5.03 6.16
C GLN A 587 4.71 -3.95 6.88
N PHE A 588 5.24 -2.73 6.93
CA PHE A 588 4.43 -1.54 7.17
C PHE A 588 4.15 -0.87 5.82
#